data_AF-A0A0H5RC18-F1
#
_entry.id   AF-A0A0H5RC18-F1
#
_cell.length_a   1.000
_cell.length_b   1.000
_cell.length_c   1.000
_cell.angle_alpha   90.00
_cell.angle_beta   90.00
_cell.angle_gamma   90.00
#
_symmetry.space_group_name_H-M   'P 1'
#
loop_
_entity.id
_entity.type
_entity.pdbx_description
1 polymer ?
#
loop_
_entity_poly.entity_id
_entity_poly.type
_entity_poly.pdbx_seq_one_letter_code
_entity_poly.pdbx_strand_id
1 'polypeptide(L)'
;MIEIVPQATSVCPDFGSWIKHTRGIGMKLLIKDGYQLGKGIGKFEQGIVAPVPIKMLKPGAGLDYKRPIVRNNTSATFPVSAPAAADMFDFLNSTLNRHHKLSDSVISSSKVPHQDLSEKECQSNLLILNQKIASAQEERSRIMSAIDRSDRQNNRYMADHYRAKLHNIDASLIRLQSNSSSISSVRKTVKNGSIKSFKF
;
A
#
# COMPACT_ATOMS: atom_id res chain seq x y z
N MET A 1 -21.37 4.45 51.33
CA MET A 1 -20.11 3.69 51.43
C MET A 1 -20.21 2.58 50.39
N ILE A 2 -19.61 2.77 49.21
CA ILE A 2 -19.69 1.80 48.10
C ILE A 2 -18.30 1.19 47.97
N GLU A 3 -18.19 -0.09 48.31
CA GLU A 3 -16.96 -0.88 48.13
C GLU A 3 -16.72 -1.12 46.65
N ILE A 4 -15.58 -0.64 46.15
CA ILE A 4 -15.08 -0.95 44.82
C ILE A 4 -14.26 -2.23 44.94
N VAL A 5 -14.81 -3.34 44.47
CA VAL A 5 -14.09 -4.60 44.27
C VAL A 5 -12.92 -4.33 43.31
N PRO A 6 -11.65 -4.55 43.69
CA PRO A 6 -10.53 -4.31 42.80
C PRO A 6 -10.46 -5.47 41.80
N GLN A 7 -10.94 -5.25 40.58
CA GLN A 7 -10.59 -6.12 39.47
C GLN A 7 -9.08 -6.01 39.26
N ALA A 8 -8.35 -7.08 39.57
CA ALA A 8 -6.91 -7.15 39.44
C ALA A 8 -6.49 -6.97 37.98
N THR A 9 -6.29 -5.72 37.57
CA THR A 9 -5.51 -5.40 36.38
C THR A 9 -4.05 -5.49 36.80
N SER A 10 -3.38 -6.57 36.41
CA SER A 10 -1.93 -6.69 36.55
C SER A 10 -1.26 -5.66 35.61
N VAL A 11 -1.30 -4.40 35.98
CA VAL A 11 -0.50 -3.35 35.37
C VAL A 11 0.96 -3.70 35.64
N CYS A 12 1.75 -3.78 34.58
CA CYS A 12 3.20 -3.98 34.72
C CYS A 12 3.75 -2.85 35.61
N PRO A 13 4.61 -3.14 36.61
CA PRO A 13 5.22 -2.12 37.47
C PRO A 13 5.92 -0.99 36.71
N ASP A 14 6.32 -1.25 35.45
CA ASP A 14 7.01 -0.28 34.58
C ASP A 14 6.08 0.59 33.72
N PHE A 15 4.76 0.37 33.78
CA PHE A 15 3.81 1.16 33.00
C PHE A 15 3.86 2.63 33.45
N GLY A 16 4.09 3.55 32.49
CA GLY A 16 4.21 4.98 32.78
C GLY A 16 5.58 5.43 33.29
N SER A 17 6.57 4.54 33.41
CA SER A 17 7.94 4.89 33.81
C SER A 17 8.61 5.91 32.89
N TRP A 18 8.16 6.03 31.63
CA TRP A 18 8.64 7.03 30.67
C TRP A 18 8.29 8.47 31.09
N ILE A 19 7.20 8.68 31.83
CA ILE A 19 6.70 10.02 32.22
C ILE A 19 7.72 10.81 33.04
N LYS A 20 8.55 10.10 33.83
CA LYS A 20 9.62 10.71 34.62
C LYS A 20 10.65 11.44 33.76
N HIS A 21 10.90 10.95 32.53
CA HIS A 21 11.89 11.53 31.63
C HIS A 21 11.43 12.86 31.02
N THR A 22 10.12 13.07 30.89
CA THR A 22 9.54 14.33 30.40
C THR A 22 9.10 15.26 31.54
N ARG A 23 9.49 14.97 32.79
CA ARG A 23 9.07 15.70 34.00
C ARG A 23 7.54 15.90 34.10
N GLY A 24 6.78 15.00 33.49
CA GLY A 24 5.32 15.12 33.39
C GLY A 24 4.80 16.33 32.61
N ILE A 25 5.58 16.95 31.71
CA ILE A 25 5.14 18.14 30.96
C ILE A 25 3.84 17.89 30.17
N GLY A 26 3.70 16.68 29.59
CA GLY A 26 2.51 16.29 28.84
C GLY A 26 1.27 16.22 29.73
N MET A 27 1.40 15.67 30.94
CA MET A 27 0.30 15.64 31.91
C MET A 27 -0.09 17.05 32.37
N LYS A 28 0.89 17.93 32.60
CA LYS A 28 0.62 19.34 32.94
C LYS A 28 -0.13 20.08 31.84
N LEU A 29 0.23 19.83 30.58
CA LEU A 29 -0.47 20.44 29.44
C LEU A 29 -1.90 19.93 29.32
N LEU A 30 -2.12 18.62 29.48
CA LEU A 30 -3.46 18.04 29.49
C LEU A 30 -4.34 18.70 30.56
N ILE A 31 -3.84 18.83 31.78
CA ILE A 31 -4.58 19.48 32.87
C ILE A 31 -4.88 20.94 32.54
N LYS A 32 -3.90 21.67 31.96
CA LYS A 32 -4.08 23.06 31.54
C LYS A 32 -5.18 23.20 30.47
N ASP A 33 -5.29 22.23 29.57
CA ASP A 33 -6.28 22.20 28.50
C ASP A 33 -7.63 21.59 28.95
N GLY A 34 -7.81 21.34 30.26
CA GLY A 34 -9.08 20.93 30.85
C GLY A 34 -9.26 19.42 31.10
N TYR A 35 -8.17 18.63 31.00
CA TYR A 35 -8.21 17.21 31.34
C TYR A 35 -8.43 16.98 32.84
N GLN A 36 -9.41 16.13 33.18
CA GLN A 36 -9.66 15.68 34.54
C GLN A 36 -8.96 14.33 34.78
N LEU A 37 -8.18 14.24 35.85
CA LEU A 37 -7.45 13.00 36.18
C LEU A 37 -8.41 11.82 36.38
N GLY A 38 -8.07 10.69 35.77
CA GLY A 38 -8.85 9.45 35.88
C GLY A 38 -10.05 9.37 34.94
N LYS A 39 -10.28 10.40 34.11
CA LYS A 39 -11.36 10.42 33.13
C LYS A 39 -10.86 10.26 31.70
N GLY A 40 -11.76 9.89 30.80
CA GLY A 40 -11.49 9.81 29.37
C GLY A 40 -11.40 11.19 28.74
N ILE A 41 -10.73 11.30 27.61
CA ILE A 41 -10.70 12.54 26.82
C ILE A 41 -11.96 12.62 25.94
N GLY A 42 -12.49 13.81 25.72
CA GLY A 42 -13.61 14.07 24.80
C GLY A 42 -14.74 14.89 25.46
N LYS A 43 -15.70 15.37 24.65
CA LYS A 43 -16.81 16.24 25.10
C LYS A 43 -17.63 15.63 26.24
N PHE A 44 -17.73 14.31 26.29
CA PHE A 44 -18.47 13.56 27.32
C PHE A 44 -17.57 12.59 28.08
N GLU A 45 -16.26 12.88 28.15
CA GLU A 45 -15.27 12.06 28.87
C GLU A 45 -15.24 10.59 28.39
N GLN A 46 -15.63 10.36 27.12
CA GLN A 46 -15.87 9.03 26.54
C GLN A 46 -14.60 8.31 26.08
N GLY A 47 -13.44 8.97 26.16
CA GLY A 47 -12.16 8.40 25.77
C GLY A 47 -11.76 7.21 26.65
N ILE A 48 -10.93 6.32 26.09
CA ILE A 48 -10.45 5.16 26.82
C ILE A 48 -9.47 5.62 27.91
N VAL A 49 -9.77 5.29 29.16
CA VAL A 49 -8.91 5.62 30.33
C VAL A 49 -7.78 4.62 30.49
N ALA A 50 -8.07 3.34 30.27
CA ALA A 50 -7.10 2.26 30.37
C ALA A 50 -6.31 2.11 29.07
N PRO A 51 -5.04 1.70 29.13
CA PRO A 51 -4.27 1.37 27.94
C PRO A 51 -4.94 0.24 27.14
N VAL A 52 -4.86 0.32 25.81
CA VAL A 52 -5.36 -0.76 24.95
C VAL A 52 -4.48 -2.01 25.16
N PRO A 53 -5.07 -3.17 25.53
CA PRO A 53 -4.29 -4.37 25.76
C PRO A 53 -3.69 -4.89 24.45
N ILE A 54 -2.40 -5.20 24.49
CA ILE A 54 -1.68 -5.76 23.34
C ILE A 54 -1.63 -7.28 23.48
N LYS A 55 -2.03 -8.00 22.44
CA LYS A 55 -1.91 -9.45 22.36
C LYS A 55 -0.58 -9.81 21.70
N MET A 56 0.41 -10.24 22.49
CA MET A 56 1.65 -10.79 21.94
C MET A 56 1.39 -12.16 21.29
N LEU A 57 1.82 -12.30 20.04
CA LEU A 57 1.84 -13.58 19.32
C LEU A 57 3.19 -14.29 19.55
N LYS A 58 3.23 -15.59 19.29
CA LYS A 58 4.47 -16.36 19.34
C LYS A 58 5.43 -15.85 18.25
N PRO A 59 6.75 -15.83 18.48
CA PRO A 59 7.72 -15.51 17.42
C PRO A 59 7.50 -16.40 16.20
N GLY A 60 7.50 -15.81 15.00
CA GLY A 60 7.25 -16.52 13.73
C GLY A 60 5.79 -16.81 13.41
N ALA A 61 4.83 -16.44 14.28
CA ALA A 61 3.42 -16.54 13.99
C ALA A 61 2.99 -15.43 13.01
N GLY A 62 2.35 -15.81 11.90
CA GLY A 62 1.73 -14.87 10.97
C GLY A 62 0.51 -14.17 11.58
N LEU A 63 0.01 -13.13 10.91
CA LEU A 63 -1.14 -12.35 11.37
C LEU A 63 -2.41 -13.21 11.52
N ASP A 64 -2.57 -14.25 10.69
CA ASP A 64 -3.68 -15.22 10.77
C ASP A 64 -3.45 -16.35 11.79
N TYR A 65 -2.46 -16.23 12.68
CA TYR A 65 -2.27 -17.22 13.75
C TYR A 65 -3.45 -17.20 14.74
N LYS A 66 -4.40 -18.10 14.50
CA LYS A 66 -5.51 -18.38 15.42
C LYS A 66 -5.00 -19.27 16.53
N ARG A 67 -4.98 -18.74 17.75
CA ARG A 67 -4.73 -19.56 18.95
C ARG A 67 -5.79 -20.66 18.98
N PRO A 68 -5.42 -21.95 19.11
CA PRO A 68 -6.40 -23.00 19.30
C PRO A 68 -7.31 -22.63 20.46
N ILE A 69 -8.60 -22.50 20.20
CA ILE A 69 -9.60 -22.31 21.25
C ILE A 69 -9.62 -23.64 21.99
N VAL A 70 -9.04 -23.69 23.18
CA VAL A 70 -9.31 -24.78 24.12
C VAL A 70 -10.78 -24.60 24.49
N ARG A 71 -11.64 -25.41 23.86
CA ARG A 71 -13.05 -25.47 24.22
C ARG A 71 -13.14 -26.24 25.52
N ASN A 72 -13.32 -25.53 26.62
CA ASN A 72 -13.91 -26.11 27.82
C ASN A 72 -15.36 -26.39 27.42
N ASN A 73 -15.75 -27.66 27.41
CA ASN A 73 -17.07 -28.08 26.93
C ASN A 73 -18.17 -27.53 27.85
N THR A 74 -18.64 -26.32 27.58
CA THR A 74 -19.95 -25.85 28.00
C THR A 74 -20.70 -25.48 26.73
N SER A 75 -21.58 -26.40 26.33
CA SER A 75 -22.41 -26.40 25.13
C SER A 75 -23.28 -25.15 25.00
N ALA A 76 -23.08 -24.38 23.93
CA ALA A 76 -24.12 -23.55 23.33
C ALA A 76 -23.87 -23.46 21.82
N THR A 77 -24.58 -24.33 21.10
CA THR A 77 -24.65 -24.38 19.63
C THR A 77 -25.57 -23.28 19.13
N PHE A 78 -25.07 -22.41 18.25
CA PHE A 78 -25.92 -21.60 17.37
C PHE A 78 -25.53 -21.87 15.91
N PRO A 79 -26.48 -22.21 15.02
CA PRO A 79 -26.20 -22.44 13.62
C PRO A 79 -26.25 -21.09 12.87
N VAL A 80 -25.15 -20.67 12.27
CA VAL A 80 -25.19 -19.63 11.24
C VAL A 80 -25.12 -20.32 9.88
N SER A 81 -26.30 -20.42 9.27
CA SER A 81 -26.51 -20.72 7.87
C SER A 81 -25.73 -19.71 7.01
N ALA A 82 -24.85 -20.22 6.15
CA ALA A 82 -24.20 -19.46 5.12
C ALA A 82 -25.00 -19.59 3.81
N PRO A 83 -25.49 -18.50 3.20
CA PRO A 83 -25.72 -18.46 1.77
C PRO A 83 -24.45 -17.97 1.08
N ALA A 84 -24.02 -18.74 0.08
CA ALA A 84 -22.96 -18.39 -0.84
C ALA A 84 -23.27 -17.04 -1.52
N ALA A 85 -22.60 -15.97 -1.10
CA ALA A 85 -22.56 -14.72 -1.82
C ALA A 85 -21.13 -14.21 -1.80
N ALA A 86 -20.63 -13.95 -3.01
CA ALA A 86 -19.33 -13.42 -3.39
C ALA A 86 -18.56 -12.71 -2.27
N ASP A 87 -17.32 -13.15 -2.08
CA ASP A 87 -16.36 -12.56 -1.14
C ASP A 87 -16.28 -11.04 -1.36
N MET A 88 -16.13 -10.25 -0.30
CA MET A 88 -16.13 -8.77 -0.39
C MET A 88 -15.09 -8.25 -1.40
N PHE A 89 -14.02 -9.03 -1.59
CA PHE A 89 -12.98 -8.77 -2.58
C PHE A 89 -13.44 -9.05 -4.02
N ASP A 90 -14.28 -10.05 -4.26
CA ASP A 90 -14.93 -10.26 -5.55
C ASP A 90 -15.90 -9.12 -5.89
N PHE A 91 -16.56 -8.55 -4.88
CA PHE A 91 -17.39 -7.37 -5.06
C PHE A 91 -16.57 -6.13 -5.47
N LEU A 92 -15.39 -5.93 -4.89
CA LEU A 92 -14.48 -4.84 -5.28
C LEU A 92 -13.91 -5.06 -6.67
N ASN A 93 -13.45 -6.28 -6.94
CA ASN A 93 -12.87 -6.66 -8.24
C ASN A 93 -13.91 -6.60 -9.35
N SER A 94 -15.16 -6.95 -9.07
CA SER A 94 -16.26 -6.79 -10.04
C SER A 94 -16.64 -5.34 -10.20
N THR A 95 -16.82 -4.56 -9.12
CA THR A 95 -17.25 -3.16 -9.18
C THR A 95 -16.26 -2.24 -9.90
N LEU A 96 -14.96 -2.44 -9.74
CA LEU A 96 -13.94 -1.65 -10.44
C LEU A 96 -13.74 -2.08 -11.90
N ASN A 97 -14.00 -3.36 -12.24
CA ASN A 97 -13.91 -3.86 -13.61
C ASN A 97 -15.22 -3.78 -14.42
N ARG A 98 -16.34 -3.31 -13.83
CA ARG A 98 -17.63 -3.21 -14.56
C ARG A 98 -17.63 -2.20 -15.70
N HIS A 99 -16.65 -1.29 -15.78
CA HIS A 99 -16.66 -0.24 -16.79
C HIS A 99 -16.13 -0.66 -18.18
N HIS A 100 -15.87 -1.96 -18.40
CA HIS A 100 -15.38 -2.46 -19.70
C HIS A 100 -16.19 -3.62 -20.30
N LYS A 101 -17.40 -3.91 -19.79
CA LYS A 101 -18.22 -5.02 -20.30
C LYS A 101 -19.66 -4.63 -20.63
N LEU A 102 -19.81 -3.57 -21.42
CA LEU A 102 -20.99 -3.33 -22.25
C LEU A 102 -20.52 -2.84 -23.63
N SER A 103 -19.73 -3.65 -24.33
CA SER A 103 -19.51 -3.51 -25.78
C SER A 103 -18.86 -4.77 -26.35
N ASP A 104 -19.58 -5.89 -26.34
CA ASP A 104 -19.25 -7.02 -27.21
C ASP A 104 -20.53 -7.51 -27.90
N SER A 105 -21.10 -6.62 -28.71
CA SER A 105 -21.80 -7.04 -29.91
C SER A 105 -21.80 -5.88 -30.90
N VAL A 106 -21.32 -6.17 -32.10
CA VAL A 106 -21.43 -5.34 -33.32
C VAL A 106 -20.28 -4.34 -33.53
N ILE A 107 -19.34 -4.79 -34.37
CA ILE A 107 -18.64 -4.03 -35.43
C ILE A 107 -18.10 -2.66 -35.00
N SER A 108 -16.77 -2.55 -34.85
CA SER A 108 -16.04 -1.35 -35.31
C SER A 108 -14.53 -1.51 -35.29
N SER A 109 -13.96 -1.70 -36.48
CA SER A 109 -12.74 -1.01 -36.85
C SER A 109 -12.98 0.51 -36.77
N SER A 110 -12.70 1.15 -35.63
CA SER A 110 -12.48 2.59 -35.61
C SER A 110 -11.81 3.03 -34.30
N LYS A 111 -10.67 3.70 -34.50
CA LYS A 111 -10.24 4.90 -33.80
C LYS A 111 -10.31 4.88 -32.26
N VAL A 112 -9.14 4.68 -31.65
CA VAL A 112 -8.83 5.12 -30.27
C VAL A 112 -9.33 6.57 -30.10
N PRO A 113 -10.24 6.86 -29.16
CA PRO A 113 -10.64 8.22 -28.85
C PRO A 113 -9.40 8.99 -28.39
N HIS A 114 -9.07 10.07 -29.10
CA HIS A 114 -8.07 11.03 -28.65
C HIS A 114 -8.58 11.66 -27.35
N GLN A 115 -8.15 11.12 -26.21
CA GLN A 115 -8.03 11.94 -25.00
C GLN A 115 -6.89 12.92 -25.29
N ASP A 116 -7.24 14.18 -25.50
CA ASP A 116 -6.30 15.29 -25.51
C ASP A 116 -5.61 15.33 -24.14
N LEU A 117 -4.53 14.54 -23.99
CA LEU A 117 -3.66 14.59 -22.83
C LEU A 117 -3.15 16.01 -22.72
N SER A 118 -3.56 16.69 -21.65
CA SER A 118 -3.15 18.06 -21.37
C SER A 118 -1.63 18.15 -21.38
N GLU A 119 -1.06 19.27 -21.86
CA GLU A 119 0.40 19.43 -21.90
C GLU A 119 1.06 19.11 -20.55
N LYS A 120 0.35 19.41 -19.45
CA LYS A 120 0.78 19.10 -18.08
C LYS A 120 0.78 17.60 -17.78
N GLU A 121 -0.20 16.85 -18.28
CA GLU A 121 -0.27 15.39 -18.14
C GLU A 121 0.81 14.70 -18.98
N CYS A 122 1.06 15.20 -20.19
CA CYS A 122 2.15 14.75 -21.05
C CYS A 122 3.52 14.96 -20.37
N GLN A 123 3.73 16.14 -19.76
CA GLN A 123 4.95 16.44 -19.00
C GLN A 123 5.11 15.54 -17.77
N SER A 124 4.03 15.32 -17.01
CA SER A 124 4.02 14.44 -15.84
C SER A 124 4.34 13.00 -16.24
N ASN A 125 3.67 12.48 -17.26
CA ASN A 125 3.89 11.12 -17.78
C ASN A 125 5.31 10.93 -18.30
N LEU A 126 5.87 11.95 -18.98
CA LEU A 126 7.27 11.91 -19.44
C LEU A 126 8.26 11.84 -18.28
N LEU A 127 8.04 12.60 -17.20
CA LEU A 127 8.88 12.56 -16.01
C LEU A 127 8.85 11.18 -15.35
N ILE A 128 7.65 10.62 -15.16
CA ILE A 128 7.46 9.29 -14.57
C ILE A 128 8.13 8.21 -15.43
N LEU A 129 8.01 8.30 -16.76
CA LEU A 129 8.66 7.35 -17.66
C LEU A 129 10.19 7.46 -17.61
N ASN A 130 10.74 8.68 -17.58
CA ASN A 130 12.19 8.85 -17.45
C ASN A 130 12.71 8.31 -16.12
N GLN A 131 11.97 8.48 -15.02
CA GLN A 131 12.31 7.87 -13.74
C GLN A 131 12.30 6.33 -13.83
N LYS A 132 11.26 5.74 -14.43
CA LYS A 132 11.17 4.29 -14.64
C LYS A 132 12.30 3.76 -15.51
N ILE A 133 12.68 4.48 -16.56
CA ILE A 133 13.83 4.14 -17.42
C ILE A 133 15.12 4.14 -16.60
N ALA A 134 15.35 5.17 -15.79
CA ALA A 134 16.54 5.26 -14.94
C ALA A 134 16.61 4.09 -13.94
N SER A 135 15.49 3.78 -13.25
CA SER A 135 15.42 2.65 -12.34
C SER A 135 15.66 1.30 -13.05
N ALA A 136 15.10 1.10 -14.24
CA ALA A 136 15.32 -0.11 -15.03
C ALA A 136 16.78 -0.23 -15.51
N GLN A 137 17.43 0.89 -15.86
CA GLN A 137 18.85 0.93 -16.21
C GLN A 137 19.76 0.59 -15.02
N GLU A 138 19.41 1.05 -13.82
CA GLU A 138 20.15 0.71 -12.60
C GLU A 138 19.99 -0.78 -12.23
N GLU A 139 18.78 -1.34 -12.33
CA GLU A 139 18.58 -2.78 -12.11
C GLU A 139 19.34 -3.63 -13.15
N ARG A 140 19.39 -3.18 -14.41
CA ARG A 140 20.20 -3.79 -15.46
C ARG A 140 21.68 -3.83 -15.08
N SER A 141 22.25 -2.74 -14.59
CA SER A 141 23.67 -2.68 -14.20
C SER A 141 23.96 -3.56 -12.98
N ARG A 142 23.06 -3.59 -11.98
CA ARG A 142 23.14 -4.47 -10.82
C ARG A 142 23.20 -5.94 -11.22
N ILE A 143 22.32 -6.37 -12.14
CA ILE A 143 22.28 -7.75 -12.63
C ILE A 143 23.51 -8.08 -13.47
N MET A 144 23.99 -7.16 -14.31
CA MET A 144 25.25 -7.37 -15.04
C MET A 144 26.43 -7.61 -14.10
N SER A 145 26.55 -6.84 -13.02
CA SER A 145 27.58 -7.11 -12.00
C SER A 145 27.34 -8.42 -11.25
N ALA A 146 26.08 -8.88 -11.10
CA ALA A 146 25.78 -10.19 -10.51
C ALA A 146 26.23 -11.33 -11.43
N ILE A 147 26.07 -11.17 -12.76
CA ILE A 147 26.56 -12.13 -13.76
C ILE A 147 28.08 -12.25 -13.70
N ASP A 148 28.81 -11.13 -13.67
CA ASP A 148 30.28 -11.13 -13.55
C ASP A 148 30.75 -11.88 -12.29
N ARG A 149 30.06 -11.70 -11.16
CA ARG A 149 30.35 -12.44 -9.92
C ARG A 149 30.02 -13.93 -10.05
N SER A 150 28.89 -14.29 -10.65
CA SER A 150 28.50 -15.70 -10.83
C SER A 150 29.41 -16.43 -11.82
N ASP A 151 29.88 -15.74 -12.86
CA ASP A 151 30.82 -16.29 -13.85
C ASP A 151 32.18 -16.56 -13.18
N ARG A 152 32.65 -15.66 -12.31
CA ARG A 152 33.86 -15.90 -11.49
C ARG A 152 33.73 -17.09 -10.53
N GLN A 153 32.52 -17.33 -10.03
CA GLN A 153 32.21 -18.45 -9.14
C GLN A 153 31.85 -19.75 -9.89
N ASN A 154 31.90 -19.74 -11.24
CA ASN A 154 31.52 -20.86 -12.12
C ASN A 154 30.11 -21.43 -11.83
N ASN A 155 29.18 -20.59 -11.35
CA ASN A 155 27.82 -21.01 -11.05
C ASN A 155 26.91 -20.79 -12.27
N ARG A 156 26.93 -21.77 -13.19
CA ARG A 156 26.21 -21.72 -14.47
C ARG A 156 24.69 -21.50 -14.32
N TYR A 157 24.07 -22.16 -13.34
CA TYR A 157 22.62 -22.05 -13.11
C TYR A 157 22.20 -20.63 -12.71
N MET A 158 22.95 -20.01 -11.79
CA MET A 158 22.70 -18.62 -11.39
C MET A 158 23.00 -17.64 -12.53
N ALA A 159 24.05 -17.86 -13.31
CA ALA A 159 24.37 -17.05 -14.48
C ALA A 159 23.23 -17.07 -15.52
N ASP A 160 22.67 -18.25 -15.82
CA ASP A 160 21.56 -18.40 -16.77
C ASP A 160 20.26 -17.74 -16.25
N HIS A 161 19.98 -17.84 -14.95
CA HIS A 161 18.87 -17.12 -14.32
C HIS A 161 19.02 -15.60 -14.43
N TYR A 162 20.22 -15.06 -14.15
CA TYR A 162 20.48 -13.63 -14.28
C TYR A 162 20.42 -13.15 -15.74
N ARG A 163 20.86 -13.98 -16.70
CA ARG A 163 20.73 -13.70 -18.14
C ARG A 163 19.26 -13.63 -18.57
N ALA A 164 18.42 -14.56 -18.12
CA ALA A 164 16.98 -14.51 -18.39
C ALA A 164 16.32 -13.27 -17.79
N LYS A 165 16.70 -12.91 -16.55
CA LYS A 165 16.21 -11.68 -15.89
C LYS A 165 16.67 -10.41 -16.63
N LEU A 166 17.91 -10.38 -17.11
CA LEU A 166 18.47 -9.28 -17.90
C LEU A 166 17.69 -9.09 -19.21
N HIS A 167 17.39 -10.18 -19.93
CA HIS A 167 16.62 -10.13 -21.17
C HIS A 167 15.21 -9.55 -20.96
N ASN A 168 14.52 -9.91 -19.86
CA ASN A 168 13.21 -9.33 -19.53
C ASN A 168 13.31 -7.83 -19.25
N ILE A 169 14.34 -7.41 -18.50
CA ILE A 169 14.57 -5.98 -18.22
C ILE A 169 14.87 -5.22 -19.51
N ASP A 170 15.71 -5.75 -20.39
CA ASP A 170 16.02 -5.12 -21.68
C ASP A 170 14.77 -4.99 -22.55
N ALA A 171 13.92 -6.01 -22.61
CA ALA A 171 12.64 -5.95 -23.33
C ALA A 171 11.70 -4.89 -22.74
N SER A 172 11.66 -4.76 -21.41
CA SER A 172 10.86 -3.73 -20.74
C SER A 172 11.40 -2.31 -21.02
N LEU A 173 12.72 -2.16 -21.08
CA LEU A 173 13.41 -0.90 -21.35
C LEU A 173 13.12 -0.40 -22.76
N ILE A 174 13.16 -1.30 -23.76
CA ILE A 174 12.79 -0.96 -25.15
C ILE A 174 11.35 -0.43 -25.19
N ARG A 175 10.40 -1.10 -24.54
CA ARG A 175 8.99 -0.66 -24.48
C ARG A 175 8.84 0.72 -23.85
N LEU A 176 9.55 0.98 -22.74
CA LEU A 176 9.52 2.28 -22.06
C LEU A 176 10.14 3.39 -22.91
N GLN A 177 11.23 3.11 -23.63
CA GLN A 177 11.86 4.06 -24.54
C GLN A 177 10.99 4.40 -25.75
N SER A 178 10.35 3.39 -26.36
CA SER A 178 9.38 3.61 -27.43
C SER A 178 8.23 4.50 -26.96
N ASN A 179 7.67 4.20 -25.78
CA ASN A 179 6.59 5.00 -25.18
C ASN A 179 7.02 6.45 -24.90
N SER A 180 8.21 6.65 -24.32
CA SER A 180 8.78 7.99 -24.07
C SER A 180 8.94 8.79 -25.37
N SER A 181 9.43 8.14 -26.43
CA SER A 181 9.60 8.75 -27.75
C SER A 181 8.26 9.16 -28.35
N SER A 182 7.25 8.29 -28.26
CA SER A 182 5.87 8.59 -28.70
C SER A 182 5.26 9.78 -27.96
N ILE A 183 5.35 9.81 -26.63
CA ILE A 183 4.84 10.92 -25.80
C ILE A 183 5.59 12.23 -26.12
N SER A 184 6.90 12.17 -26.36
CA SER A 184 7.68 13.35 -26.76
C SER A 184 7.23 13.93 -28.10
N SER A 185 6.84 13.08 -29.06
CA SER A 185 6.33 13.50 -30.37
C SER A 185 4.94 14.12 -30.25
N VAL A 186 4.04 13.50 -29.47
CA VAL A 186 2.70 14.04 -29.17
C VAL A 186 2.82 15.41 -28.48
N ARG A 187 3.78 15.58 -27.57
CA ARG A 187 4.05 16.87 -26.94
C ARG A 187 4.42 17.96 -27.94
N LYS A 188 5.30 17.64 -28.90
CA LYS A 188 5.73 18.59 -29.93
C LYS A 188 4.55 19.02 -30.81
N THR A 189 3.65 18.09 -31.15
CA THR A 189 2.45 18.41 -31.94
C THR A 189 1.46 19.28 -31.16
N VAL A 190 1.24 19.01 -29.86
CA VAL A 190 0.38 19.83 -28.99
C VAL A 190 0.92 21.26 -28.85
N LYS A 191 2.23 21.41 -28.57
CA LYS A 191 2.87 22.74 -28.51
C LYS A 191 2.74 23.51 -29.82
N ASN A 192 2.97 22.85 -30.96
CA ASN A 192 2.88 23.50 -32.27
C ASN A 192 1.45 23.86 -32.67
N GLY A 193 0.44 23.11 -32.23
CA GLY A 193 -0.98 23.45 -32.40
C GLY A 193 -1.37 24.68 -31.61
N SER A 194 -0.93 24.78 -30.35
CA SER A 194 -1.17 25.94 -29.48
C SER A 194 -0.54 27.24 -30.00
N ILE A 195 0.56 27.17 -30.77
CA ILE A 195 1.21 28.37 -31.34
C ILE A 195 0.48 28.86 -32.61
N LYS A 196 -0.11 27.95 -33.38
CA LYS A 196 -0.82 28.27 -34.63
C LYS A 196 -2.17 28.97 -34.41
N SER A 197 -2.79 28.79 -33.24
CA SER A 197 -4.06 29.44 -32.88
C SER A 197 -3.92 30.92 -32.47
N PHE A 198 -2.69 31.46 -32.39
CA PHE A 198 -2.42 32.86 -32.01
C PHE A 198 -2.04 33.77 -33.19
N LYS A 199 -2.37 33.39 -34.43
CA LYS A 199 -2.21 34.30 -35.58
C LYS A 199 -3.47 35.15 -35.75
N PHE A 200 -3.29 36.46 -35.58
CA PHE A 200 -4.26 37.53 -35.90
C PHE A 200 -4.60 37.53 -37.40
#